data_AF-A0A6N2SIU7-F1
#
_entry.id   AF-A0A6N2SIU7-F1
#
_cell.length_a   1.000
_cell.length_b   1.000
_cell.length_c   1.000
_cell.angle_alpha   90.00
_cell.angle_beta   90.00
_cell.angle_gamma   90.00
#
_symmetry.space_group_name_H-M   'P 1'
#
loop_
_entity.id
_entity.type
_entity.pdbx_description
1 polymer ?
#
loop_
_entity_poly.entity_id
_entity_poly.type
_entity_poly.pdbx_seq_one_letter_code
_entity_poly.pdbx_strand_id
1 'polypeptide(L)'
;MELQLQELDYWAIGVYILLMAGIGLSFGWFIKDVGAYFKGNGTIPWVMATVTNFMGLFSTFVFVAYAGIAYEYGLVSVTVFWSTVPACIIGSLWLGGRWRRTGCVTPIEYLEQRYSFSVREIMTWVGLLVRLLDNMVRLYAIGVFITVVTPLSLEWAIIISGVIVTLFNIIGGVWTVTIMSTVQFVILILITCVLLPVSLREVGGIGGLYQQIPEKMTWFNGPKGAFFWLAIYYVMTMIKYNENWTFIQKFFCVKDEKAAKKMGVLTGILFLVFTPIFLIPAVASSLIVPELENPEMSYISVAIRLLPAGIMGIMFSSMFAATMSSLNAEYNVMSSVFTKDVYQRLFNTEAAEKRLLVVARWSTLVIGALITIGAIYIEGFGGAFEANKLFTGIFCIPIGIPLVLGIVSRKPNAKAAIITISAGIVVGIVLNALPEVDWEMATLIELIVCLVLYYLPVYGQMDMKDKVKVDELFDALSVNIDPKKVPSISSQYVKALMILLLVSLVVSGGLFIGMSIPNLHSMGGDLSLCAGILSLLLAVALCVVYKLKIKK
;
A
#
# COMPACT_ATOMS: atom_id res chain seq x y z
N MET A 1 9.04 -31.81 -7.27
CA MET A 1 9.66 -31.40 -5.98
C MET A 1 8.53 -30.78 -5.19
N GLU A 2 8.15 -31.35 -4.04
CA GLU A 2 7.07 -30.76 -3.23
C GLU A 2 7.52 -29.37 -2.76
N LEU A 3 6.80 -28.33 -3.19
CA LEU A 3 7.06 -26.92 -2.88
C LEU A 3 6.60 -26.59 -1.44
N GLN A 4 6.81 -27.47 -0.48
CA GLN A 4 6.27 -27.33 0.87
C GLN A 4 7.28 -26.73 1.84
N LEU A 5 6.78 -25.97 2.81
CA LEU A 5 7.56 -25.45 3.92
C LEU A 5 8.13 -26.59 4.77
N GLN A 6 9.35 -26.39 5.24
CA GLN A 6 10.03 -27.30 6.16
C GLN A 6 9.76 -26.88 7.62
N GLU A 7 10.10 -27.74 8.57
CA GLU A 7 9.85 -27.50 10.00
C GLU A 7 10.41 -26.15 10.50
N LEU A 8 11.65 -25.82 10.10
CA LEU A 8 12.29 -24.55 10.45
C LEU A 8 11.54 -23.34 9.89
N ASP A 9 10.86 -23.48 8.75
CA ASP A 9 10.07 -22.40 8.19
C ASP A 9 8.85 -22.09 9.04
N TYR A 10 8.14 -23.13 9.53
CA TYR A 10 7.02 -22.96 10.44
C TYR A 10 7.44 -22.28 11.76
N TRP A 11 8.63 -22.60 12.28
CA TRP A 11 9.18 -21.91 13.44
C TRP A 11 9.43 -20.41 13.15
N ALA A 12 10.03 -20.08 12.02
CA ALA A 12 10.24 -18.68 11.63
C ALA A 12 8.92 -17.92 11.52
N ILE A 13 7.89 -18.53 10.93
CA ILE A 13 6.53 -17.97 10.83
C ILE A 13 5.91 -17.78 12.21
N GLY A 14 5.99 -18.78 13.08
CA GLY A 14 5.48 -18.71 14.45
C GLY A 14 6.13 -17.56 15.24
N VAL A 15 7.45 -17.43 15.19
CA VAL A 15 8.18 -16.33 15.84
C VAL A 15 7.76 -14.97 15.29
N TYR A 16 7.60 -14.86 13.96
CA TYR A 16 7.11 -13.64 13.33
C TYR A 16 5.70 -13.25 13.80
N ILE A 17 4.75 -14.19 13.79
CA ILE A 17 3.36 -13.94 14.22
C ILE A 17 3.33 -13.53 15.69
N LEU A 18 4.07 -14.22 16.55
CA LEU A 18 4.16 -13.89 17.98
C LEU A 18 4.78 -12.51 18.21
N LEU A 19 5.82 -12.15 17.45
CA LEU A 19 6.42 -10.82 17.50
C LEU A 19 5.38 -9.75 17.12
N MET A 20 4.66 -9.93 16.02
CA MET A 20 3.63 -8.97 15.59
C MET A 20 2.50 -8.88 16.62
N ALA A 21 2.04 -10.02 17.15
CA ALA A 21 0.99 -10.08 18.16
C ALA A 21 1.42 -9.33 19.44
N GLY A 22 2.65 -9.56 19.90
CA GLY A 22 3.22 -8.87 21.06
C GLY A 22 3.28 -7.36 20.86
N ILE A 23 3.70 -6.88 19.69
CA ILE A 23 3.72 -5.46 19.34
C ILE A 23 2.30 -4.88 19.31
N GLY A 24 1.37 -5.57 18.63
CA GLY A 24 -0.01 -5.13 18.48
C GLY A 24 -0.74 -4.96 19.82
N LEU A 25 -0.64 -5.97 20.69
CA LEU A 25 -1.25 -5.98 22.02
C LEU A 25 -0.65 -4.92 22.95
N SER A 26 0.67 -4.72 22.91
CA SER A 26 1.35 -3.75 23.79
C SER A 26 0.94 -2.30 23.51
N PHE A 27 0.68 -1.94 22.24
CA PHE A 27 0.37 -0.57 21.85
C PHE A 27 -1.12 -0.24 21.78
N GLY A 28 -1.99 -1.24 21.65
CA GLY A 28 -3.45 -1.04 21.67
C GLY A 28 -3.98 -0.41 22.97
N TRP A 29 -3.21 -0.48 24.06
CA TRP A 29 -3.62 -0.04 25.40
C TRP A 29 -3.36 1.47 25.64
N PHE A 30 -2.59 2.13 24.78
CA PHE A 30 -2.22 3.54 24.92
C PHE A 30 -3.15 4.51 24.16
N ILE A 31 -4.00 4.00 23.24
CA ILE A 31 -4.84 4.84 22.37
C ILE A 31 -6.24 4.99 22.97
N LYS A 32 -6.59 6.21 23.40
CA LYS A 32 -7.87 6.51 24.07
C LYS A 32 -8.77 7.52 23.34
N ASP A 33 -8.26 8.22 22.33
CA ASP A 33 -9.00 9.22 21.53
C ASP A 33 -9.05 8.88 20.03
N VAL A 34 -10.07 9.38 19.35
CA VAL A 34 -10.38 9.08 17.93
C VAL A 34 -9.35 9.69 16.97
N GLY A 35 -8.86 10.89 17.28
CA GLY A 35 -7.85 11.57 16.48
C GLY A 35 -6.50 10.84 16.49
N ALA A 36 -6.10 10.33 17.66
CA ALA A 36 -4.94 9.46 17.81
C ALA A 36 -5.14 8.11 17.13
N TYR A 37 -6.37 7.57 17.14
CA TYR A 37 -6.67 6.28 16.51
C TYR A 37 -6.60 6.33 14.98
N PHE A 38 -7.09 7.39 14.33
CA PHE A 38 -7.12 7.47 12.86
C PHE A 38 -5.96 8.25 12.22
N LYS A 39 -5.53 9.38 12.80
CA LYS A 39 -4.49 10.24 12.19
C LYS A 39 -3.29 10.53 13.09
N GLY A 40 -3.20 9.89 14.26
CA GLY A 40 -2.08 10.10 15.19
C GLY A 40 -1.90 11.56 15.62
N ASN A 41 -2.98 12.36 15.58
CA ASN A 41 -2.98 13.80 15.88
C ASN A 41 -1.92 14.64 15.12
N GLY A 42 -1.48 14.21 13.94
CA GLY A 42 -0.44 14.93 13.18
C GLY A 42 0.95 14.83 13.81
N THR A 43 1.19 13.87 14.71
CA THR A 43 2.45 13.76 15.47
C THR A 43 3.36 12.64 15.00
N ILE A 44 2.94 11.86 13.98
CA ILE A 44 3.75 10.75 13.47
C ILE A 44 5.01 11.32 12.80
N PRO A 45 6.22 10.90 13.23
CA PRO A 45 7.46 11.31 12.59
C PRO A 45 7.46 10.97 11.10
N TRP A 46 7.85 11.93 10.26
CA TRP A 46 7.66 11.82 8.81
C TRP A 46 8.36 10.61 8.18
N VAL A 47 9.50 10.17 8.72
CA VAL A 47 10.20 8.96 8.26
C VAL A 47 9.38 7.70 8.52
N MET A 48 8.70 7.61 9.66
CA MET A 48 7.80 6.48 9.93
C MET A 48 6.55 6.54 9.07
N ALA A 49 6.02 7.74 8.85
CA ALA A 49 4.93 7.93 7.91
C ALA A 49 5.36 7.47 6.51
N THR A 50 6.61 7.71 6.08
CA THR A 50 7.16 7.18 4.82
C THR A 50 7.16 5.66 4.82
N VAL A 51 7.75 5.02 5.84
CA VAL A 51 7.83 3.55 5.90
C VAL A 51 6.44 2.92 5.90
N THR A 52 5.51 3.50 6.67
CA THR A 52 4.11 3.06 6.70
C THR A 52 3.40 3.32 5.37
N ASN A 53 3.74 4.40 4.66
CA ASN A 53 3.17 4.69 3.35
C ASN A 53 3.69 3.72 2.29
N PHE A 54 5.00 3.47 2.28
CA PHE A 54 5.64 2.50 1.41
C PHE A 54 5.04 1.11 1.62
N MET A 55 4.98 0.63 2.87
CA MET A 55 4.36 -0.65 3.21
C MET A 55 2.84 -0.66 3.00
N GLY A 56 2.17 0.49 3.11
CA GLY A 56 0.75 0.64 2.83
C GLY A 56 0.41 0.49 1.34
N LEU A 57 1.34 0.93 0.48
CA LEU A 57 1.23 0.88 -0.99
C LEU A 57 1.92 -0.34 -1.60
N PHE A 58 2.55 -1.19 -0.76
CA PHE A 58 3.29 -2.37 -1.16
C PHE A 58 2.64 -3.62 -0.56
N SER A 59 2.35 -4.63 -1.38
CA SER A 59 1.70 -5.87 -0.93
C SER A 59 2.20 -7.09 -1.72
N THR A 60 1.76 -8.28 -1.32
CA THR A 60 1.97 -9.55 -2.04
C THR A 60 1.53 -9.46 -3.50
N PHE A 61 0.63 -8.53 -3.86
CA PHE A 61 0.30 -8.23 -5.26
C PHE A 61 1.54 -7.95 -6.13
N VAL A 62 2.58 -7.29 -5.58
CA VAL A 62 3.83 -7.04 -6.32
C VAL A 62 4.56 -8.35 -6.63
N PHE A 63 4.58 -9.26 -5.67
CA PHE A 63 5.24 -10.56 -5.79
C PHE A 63 4.46 -11.63 -6.56
N VAL A 64 3.23 -11.31 -6.95
CA VAL A 64 2.33 -12.21 -7.71
C VAL A 64 2.13 -11.63 -9.11
N ALA A 65 1.46 -10.48 -9.20
CA ALA A 65 1.10 -9.89 -10.49
C ALA A 65 2.31 -9.32 -11.27
N TYR A 66 3.15 -8.50 -10.64
CA TYR A 66 4.33 -7.94 -11.33
C TYR A 66 5.45 -8.96 -11.50
N ALA A 67 5.49 -9.97 -10.63
CA ALA A 67 6.35 -11.13 -10.81
C ALA A 67 5.94 -11.95 -12.06
N GLY A 68 4.64 -12.09 -12.33
CA GLY A 68 4.15 -12.66 -13.59
C GLY A 68 4.64 -11.89 -14.82
N ILE A 69 4.54 -10.55 -14.78
CA ILE A 69 5.07 -9.68 -15.85
C ILE A 69 6.59 -9.88 -16.01
N ALA A 70 7.32 -9.98 -14.89
CA ALA A 70 8.77 -10.16 -14.89
C ALA A 70 9.17 -11.51 -15.50
N TYR A 71 8.41 -12.57 -15.23
CA TYR A 71 8.63 -13.90 -15.80
C TYR A 71 8.39 -13.91 -17.32
N GLU A 72 7.27 -13.35 -17.77
CA GLU A 72 6.86 -13.35 -19.17
C GLU A 72 7.73 -12.41 -20.01
N TYR A 73 7.89 -11.16 -19.57
CA TYR A 73 8.42 -10.07 -20.40
C TYR A 73 9.73 -9.46 -19.88
N GLY A 74 10.18 -9.81 -18.66
CA GLY A 74 11.47 -9.38 -18.13
C GLY A 74 11.49 -7.99 -17.48
N LEU A 75 12.52 -7.19 -17.77
CA LEU A 75 12.79 -5.89 -17.14
C LEU A 75 11.68 -4.85 -17.34
N VAL A 76 10.80 -5.02 -18.32
CA VAL A 76 9.61 -4.18 -18.47
C VAL A 76 8.75 -4.16 -17.20
N SER A 77 8.75 -5.24 -16.40
CA SER A 77 8.08 -5.28 -15.09
C SER A 77 8.53 -4.16 -14.14
N VAL A 78 9.83 -3.83 -14.15
CA VAL A 78 10.42 -2.72 -13.39
C VAL A 78 9.93 -1.39 -13.94
N THR A 79 9.94 -1.21 -15.27
CA THR A 79 9.38 -0.02 -15.93
C THR A 79 7.93 0.19 -15.55
N VAL A 80 7.09 -0.84 -15.66
CA VAL A 80 5.67 -0.77 -15.32
C VAL A 80 5.48 -0.38 -13.85
N PHE A 81 6.20 -1.00 -12.92
CA PHE A 81 6.05 -0.69 -11.49
C PHE A 81 6.67 0.66 -11.10
N TRP A 82 7.67 1.16 -11.83
CA TRP A 82 8.21 2.51 -11.63
C TRP A 82 7.24 3.63 -11.98
N SER A 83 6.08 3.35 -12.59
CA SER A 83 4.95 4.30 -12.66
C SER A 83 4.51 4.85 -11.30
N THR A 84 4.76 4.11 -10.22
CA THR A 84 4.46 4.50 -8.83
C THR A 84 5.37 5.62 -8.31
N VAL A 85 6.58 5.75 -8.86
CA VAL A 85 7.60 6.73 -8.45
C VAL A 85 7.15 8.16 -8.73
N PRO A 86 6.81 8.57 -9.97
CA PRO A 86 6.30 9.90 -10.24
C PRO A 86 4.99 10.15 -9.50
N ALA A 87 4.13 9.13 -9.35
CA ALA A 87 2.88 9.23 -8.60
C ALA A 87 3.09 9.68 -7.14
N CYS A 88 4.07 9.10 -6.45
CA CYS A 88 4.44 9.48 -5.09
C CYS A 88 5.15 10.85 -5.03
N ILE A 89 6.15 11.07 -5.91
CA ILE A 89 6.99 12.28 -5.86
C ILE A 89 6.19 13.52 -6.29
N ILE A 90 5.61 13.51 -7.49
CA ILE A 90 4.87 14.65 -8.03
C ILE A 90 3.62 14.88 -7.19
N GLY A 91 2.91 13.80 -6.83
CA GLY A 91 1.72 13.84 -5.98
C GLY A 91 1.98 14.52 -4.65
N SER A 92 3.04 14.12 -3.94
CA SER A 92 3.37 14.71 -2.64
C SER A 92 3.89 16.14 -2.72
N LEU A 93 4.69 16.47 -3.73
CA LEU A 93 5.20 17.83 -3.93
C LEU A 93 4.06 18.82 -4.25
N TRP A 94 3.10 18.38 -5.07
CA TRP A 94 1.99 19.21 -5.54
C TRP A 94 0.79 19.24 -4.58
N LEU A 95 0.42 18.10 -4.00
CA LEU A 95 -0.79 17.95 -3.19
C LEU A 95 -0.52 17.80 -1.69
N GLY A 96 0.62 17.24 -1.29
CA GLY A 96 0.87 16.86 0.11
C GLY A 96 0.73 18.03 1.10
N GLY A 97 1.18 19.22 0.72
CA GLY A 97 0.99 20.43 1.53
C GLY A 97 -0.47 20.90 1.62
N ARG A 98 -1.26 20.73 0.56
CA ARG A 98 -2.70 21.05 0.56
C ARG A 98 -3.47 20.06 1.43
N TRP A 99 -3.22 18.76 1.25
CA TRP A 99 -3.81 17.71 2.08
C TRP A 99 -3.55 17.95 3.56
N ARG A 100 -2.30 18.24 3.94
CA ARG A 100 -1.96 18.53 5.33
C ARG A 100 -2.76 19.71 5.92
N ARG A 101 -3.05 20.73 5.11
CA ARG A 101 -3.78 21.95 5.51
C ARG A 101 -5.29 21.80 5.59
N THR A 102 -5.86 20.75 5.00
CA THR A 102 -7.31 20.48 5.09
C THR A 102 -7.79 20.32 6.54
N GLY A 103 -6.92 19.88 7.46
CA GLY A 103 -7.28 19.62 8.85
C GLY A 103 -8.23 18.43 9.05
N CYS A 104 -8.67 17.78 7.97
CA CYS A 104 -9.66 16.71 7.97
C CYS A 104 -9.18 15.47 8.73
N VAL A 105 -10.11 14.60 9.09
CA VAL A 105 -9.82 13.27 9.63
C VAL A 105 -9.84 12.23 8.52
N THR A 106 -10.83 12.32 7.62
CA THR A 106 -10.99 11.38 6.52
C THR A 106 -10.65 12.02 5.17
N PRO A 107 -10.21 11.23 4.17
CA PRO A 107 -9.85 11.76 2.85
C PRO A 107 -10.99 12.45 2.11
N ILE A 108 -12.24 12.16 2.46
CA ILE A 108 -13.43 12.62 1.74
C ILE A 108 -14.19 13.74 2.47
N GLU A 109 -13.88 14.01 3.74
CA GLU A 109 -14.56 15.03 4.55
C GLU A 109 -14.55 16.42 3.89
N TYR A 110 -13.41 16.82 3.29
CA TYR A 110 -13.29 18.12 2.63
C TYR A 110 -14.22 18.27 1.42
N LEU A 111 -14.73 17.19 0.83
CA LEU A 111 -15.60 17.24 -0.35
C LEU A 111 -16.93 17.94 -0.06
N GLU A 112 -17.39 17.93 1.19
CA GLU A 112 -18.60 18.65 1.57
C GLU A 112 -18.40 20.18 1.54
N GLN A 113 -17.21 20.63 1.96
CA GLN A 113 -16.79 22.04 1.86
C GLN A 113 -16.41 22.40 0.42
N ARG A 114 -15.83 21.48 -0.34
CA ARG A 114 -15.45 21.73 -1.73
C ARG A 114 -16.65 21.73 -2.67
N TYR A 115 -17.61 20.85 -2.47
CA TYR A 115 -18.76 20.69 -3.36
C TYR A 115 -20.06 20.78 -2.56
N SER A 116 -20.48 19.67 -1.98
CA SER A 116 -21.74 19.52 -1.27
C SER A 116 -21.74 18.24 -0.46
N PHE A 117 -22.68 18.13 0.47
CA PHE A 117 -22.93 16.90 1.21
C PHE A 117 -23.22 15.71 0.29
N SER A 118 -23.99 15.89 -0.80
CA SER A 118 -24.30 14.82 -1.76
C SER A 118 -23.05 14.25 -2.43
N VAL A 119 -22.06 15.08 -2.76
CA VAL A 119 -20.78 14.62 -3.34
C VAL A 119 -19.99 13.82 -2.31
N ARG A 120 -19.94 14.29 -1.05
CA ARG A 120 -19.31 13.55 0.05
C ARG A 120 -19.95 12.18 0.20
N GLU A 121 -21.28 12.09 0.25
CA GLU A 121 -22.02 10.82 0.40
C GLU A 121 -21.78 9.84 -0.75
N ILE A 122 -21.87 10.29 -1.99
CA ILE A 122 -21.60 9.43 -3.15
C ILE A 122 -20.15 8.92 -3.09
N MET A 123 -19.19 9.79 -2.75
CA MET A 123 -17.79 9.38 -2.59
C MET A 123 -17.54 8.46 -1.39
N THR A 124 -18.31 8.60 -0.31
CA THR A 124 -18.28 7.68 0.83
C THR A 124 -18.64 6.27 0.37
N TRP A 125 -19.82 6.10 -0.24
CA TRP A 125 -20.34 4.77 -0.56
C TRP A 125 -19.60 4.11 -1.74
N VAL A 126 -19.40 4.85 -2.83
CA VAL A 126 -18.66 4.34 -3.99
C VAL A 126 -17.20 4.10 -3.60
N GLY A 127 -16.57 5.02 -2.86
CA GLY A 127 -15.20 4.85 -2.40
C GLY A 127 -15.02 3.64 -1.48
N LEU A 128 -15.94 3.41 -0.53
CA LEU A 128 -15.93 2.22 0.33
C LEU A 128 -16.04 0.94 -0.51
N LEU A 129 -16.95 0.90 -1.49
CA LEU A 129 -17.09 -0.25 -2.41
C LEU A 129 -15.79 -0.53 -3.16
N VAL A 130 -15.16 0.50 -3.72
CA VAL A 130 -13.91 0.34 -4.49
C VAL A 130 -12.76 -0.12 -3.61
N ARG A 131 -12.67 0.41 -2.38
CA ARG A 131 -11.67 -0.07 -1.41
C ARG A 131 -11.95 -1.50 -0.97
N LEU A 132 -13.22 -1.92 -0.83
CA LEU A 132 -13.56 -3.32 -0.57
C LEU A 132 -13.03 -4.21 -1.71
N LEU A 133 -13.32 -3.87 -2.97
CA LEU A 133 -12.88 -4.63 -4.14
C LEU A 133 -11.34 -4.72 -4.25
N ASP A 134 -10.63 -3.61 -4.09
CA ASP A 134 -9.17 -3.59 -4.15
C ASP A 134 -8.54 -4.46 -3.04
N ASN A 135 -9.11 -4.43 -1.83
CA ASN A 135 -8.61 -5.24 -0.72
C ASN A 135 -9.00 -6.73 -0.84
N MET A 136 -10.10 -7.08 -1.52
CA MET A 136 -10.43 -8.47 -1.86
C MET A 136 -9.33 -9.07 -2.74
N VAL A 137 -8.86 -8.34 -3.75
CA VAL A 137 -7.75 -8.76 -4.62
C VAL A 137 -6.46 -8.96 -3.82
N ARG A 138 -6.14 -8.03 -2.92
CA ARG A 138 -4.94 -8.13 -2.08
C ARG A 138 -4.99 -9.36 -1.17
N LEU A 139 -6.15 -9.64 -0.55
CA LEU A 139 -6.31 -10.80 0.32
C LEU A 139 -6.28 -12.12 -0.47
N TYR A 140 -6.90 -12.15 -1.66
CA TYR A 140 -6.81 -13.28 -2.59
C TYR A 140 -5.35 -13.60 -2.95
N ALA A 141 -4.52 -12.59 -3.25
CA ALA A 141 -3.11 -12.78 -3.57
C ALA A 141 -2.32 -13.41 -2.40
N ILE A 142 -2.68 -13.12 -1.14
CA ILE A 142 -2.14 -13.85 0.03
C ILE A 142 -2.61 -15.30 -0.01
N GLY A 143 -3.88 -15.55 -0.31
CA GLY A 143 -4.45 -16.90 -0.41
C GLY A 143 -3.67 -17.79 -1.38
N VAL A 144 -3.51 -17.33 -2.62
CA VAL A 144 -2.72 -18.03 -3.66
C VAL A 144 -1.31 -18.31 -3.17
N PHE A 145 -0.67 -17.32 -2.56
CA PHE A 145 0.66 -17.49 -1.99
C PHE A 145 0.73 -18.61 -0.94
N ILE A 146 -0.24 -18.69 -0.03
CA ILE A 146 -0.29 -19.71 1.03
C ILE A 146 -0.52 -21.11 0.45
N THR A 147 -1.34 -21.26 -0.60
CA THR A 147 -1.60 -22.58 -1.20
C THR A 147 -0.38 -23.24 -1.83
N VAL A 148 0.64 -22.44 -2.16
CA VAL A 148 1.84 -22.95 -2.83
C VAL A 148 2.83 -23.52 -1.83
N VAL A 149 2.88 -22.91 -0.65
CA VAL A 149 3.85 -23.26 0.40
C VAL A 149 3.25 -24.15 1.49
N THR A 150 1.92 -24.29 1.53
CA THR A 150 1.19 -25.10 2.51
C THR A 150 0.18 -26.01 1.81
N PRO A 151 -0.23 -27.13 2.42
CA PRO A 151 -1.26 -28.02 1.85
C PRO A 151 -2.69 -27.46 1.96
N LEU A 152 -2.87 -26.18 2.32
CA LEU A 152 -4.18 -25.58 2.46
C LEU A 152 -4.82 -25.34 1.10
N SER A 153 -6.13 -25.57 0.99
CA SER A 153 -6.92 -25.09 -0.16
C SER A 153 -6.97 -23.56 -0.15
N LEU A 154 -7.19 -22.95 -1.34
CA LEU A 154 -7.28 -21.50 -1.50
C LEU A 154 -8.31 -20.84 -0.58
N GLU A 155 -9.48 -21.45 -0.44
CA GLU A 155 -10.56 -20.96 0.43
C GLU A 155 -10.10 -20.83 1.89
N TRP A 156 -9.54 -21.90 2.46
CA TRP A 156 -9.00 -21.89 3.82
C TRP A 156 -7.83 -20.94 3.99
N ALA A 157 -6.95 -20.85 2.99
CA ALA A 157 -5.83 -19.89 3.00
C ALA A 157 -6.34 -18.44 3.09
N ILE A 158 -7.37 -18.09 2.33
CA ILE A 158 -8.03 -16.78 2.36
C ILE A 158 -8.72 -16.55 3.71
N ILE A 159 -9.51 -17.52 4.20
CA ILE A 159 -10.25 -17.40 5.47
C ILE A 159 -9.30 -17.18 6.64
N ILE A 160 -8.26 -18.02 6.78
CA ILE A 160 -7.28 -17.92 7.86
C ILE A 160 -6.57 -16.57 7.81
N SER A 161 -6.11 -16.15 6.62
CA SER A 161 -5.45 -14.86 6.42
C SER A 161 -6.36 -13.69 6.78
N GLY A 162 -7.62 -13.73 6.31
CA GLY A 162 -8.61 -12.69 6.56
C GLY A 162 -8.94 -12.54 8.04
N VAL A 163 -9.09 -13.66 8.76
CA VAL A 163 -9.28 -13.66 10.22
C VAL A 163 -8.07 -13.05 10.92
N ILE A 164 -6.85 -13.49 10.58
CA ILE A 164 -5.61 -12.94 11.18
C ILE A 164 -5.54 -11.44 10.95
N VAL A 165 -5.60 -10.98 9.70
CA VAL A 165 -5.51 -9.55 9.35
C VAL A 165 -6.57 -8.72 10.08
N THR A 166 -7.82 -9.21 10.12
CA THR A 166 -8.92 -8.51 10.79
C THR A 166 -8.68 -8.37 12.30
N LEU A 167 -8.28 -9.45 12.97
CA LEU A 167 -8.01 -9.45 14.42
C LEU A 167 -6.90 -8.46 14.79
N PHE A 168 -5.84 -8.42 14.00
CA PHE A 168 -4.73 -7.49 14.20
C PHE A 168 -5.15 -6.02 14.03
N ASN A 169 -6.11 -5.74 13.16
CA ASN A 169 -6.56 -4.37 12.94
C ASN A 169 -7.54 -3.84 14.00
N ILE A 170 -8.27 -4.72 14.71
CA ILE A 170 -9.19 -4.30 15.80
C ILE A 170 -8.42 -3.68 16.97
N ILE A 171 -7.25 -4.23 17.26
CA ILE A 171 -6.47 -3.93 18.47
C ILE A 171 -5.68 -2.62 18.31
N GLY A 172 -5.39 -2.19 17.07
CA GLY A 172 -4.45 -1.10 16.79
C GLY A 172 -5.03 0.09 16.03
N GLY A 173 -4.78 1.30 16.52
CA GLY A 173 -4.95 2.52 15.72
C GLY A 173 -3.75 2.76 14.79
N VAL A 174 -3.74 3.89 14.09
CA VAL A 174 -2.69 4.23 13.10
C VAL A 174 -1.27 4.17 13.66
N TRP A 175 -1.09 4.43 14.97
CA TRP A 175 0.20 4.25 15.65
C TRP A 175 0.66 2.79 15.68
N THR A 176 -0.21 1.86 16.06
CA THR A 176 0.09 0.43 16.05
C THR A 176 0.42 -0.03 14.64
N VAL A 177 -0.36 0.42 13.64
CA VAL A 177 -0.11 0.14 12.22
C VAL A 177 1.28 0.63 11.81
N THR A 178 1.65 1.86 12.17
CA THR A 178 2.96 2.43 11.87
C THR A 178 4.11 1.66 12.49
N ILE A 179 3.95 1.20 13.73
CA ILE A 179 4.98 0.43 14.44
C ILE A 179 5.17 -0.93 13.77
N MET A 180 4.08 -1.69 13.56
CA MET A 180 4.14 -2.99 12.90
C MET A 180 4.77 -2.86 11.51
N SER A 181 4.33 -1.88 10.72
CA SER A 181 4.85 -1.63 9.37
C SER A 181 6.36 -1.35 9.36
N THR A 182 6.88 -0.71 10.40
CA THR A 182 8.31 -0.44 10.52
C THR A 182 9.11 -1.72 10.70
N VAL A 183 8.61 -2.66 11.51
CA VAL A 183 9.26 -3.96 11.70
C VAL A 183 9.19 -4.81 10.44
N GLN A 184 8.01 -4.85 9.84
CA GLN A 184 7.73 -5.58 8.61
C GLN A 184 8.59 -5.08 7.45
N PHE A 185 8.81 -3.76 7.36
CA PHE A 185 9.71 -3.15 6.38
C PHE A 185 11.15 -3.66 6.54
N VAL A 186 11.71 -3.68 7.75
CA VAL A 186 13.09 -4.17 7.97
C VAL A 186 13.23 -5.62 7.51
N ILE A 187 12.30 -6.50 7.92
CA ILE A 187 12.32 -7.92 7.55
C ILE A 187 12.25 -8.09 6.03
N LEU A 188 11.32 -7.38 5.37
CA LEU A 188 11.14 -7.41 3.92
C LEU A 188 12.40 -6.98 3.15
N ILE A 189 13.04 -5.88 3.57
CA ILE A 189 14.23 -5.38 2.90
C ILE A 189 15.41 -6.32 3.09
N LEU A 190 15.58 -6.91 4.28
CA LEU A 190 16.66 -7.87 4.53
C LEU A 190 16.50 -9.11 3.65
N ILE A 191 15.30 -9.71 3.59
CA ILE A 191 15.12 -10.97 2.85
C ILE A 191 15.22 -10.79 1.33
N THR A 192 14.74 -9.66 0.81
CA THR A 192 14.84 -9.33 -0.61
C THR A 192 16.29 -9.06 -1.03
N CYS A 193 17.08 -8.41 -0.17
CA CYS A 193 18.53 -8.27 -0.34
C CYS A 193 19.30 -9.59 -0.25
N VAL A 194 18.74 -10.64 0.36
CA VAL A 194 19.29 -12.00 0.32
C VAL A 194 18.93 -12.70 -0.98
N LEU A 195 17.65 -12.67 -1.39
CA LEU A 195 17.19 -13.41 -2.57
C LEU A 195 17.81 -12.92 -3.89
N LEU A 196 18.02 -11.61 -4.04
CA LEU A 196 18.57 -11.03 -5.28
C LEU A 196 19.97 -11.57 -5.63
N PRO A 197 21.00 -11.50 -4.76
CA PRO A 197 22.32 -12.03 -5.09
C PRO A 197 22.32 -13.54 -5.33
N VAL A 198 21.51 -14.31 -4.58
CA VAL A 198 21.39 -15.76 -4.78
C VAL A 198 20.81 -16.05 -6.16
N SER A 199 19.72 -15.37 -6.53
CA SER A 199 19.10 -15.53 -7.86
C SER A 199 20.04 -15.14 -8.99
N LEU A 200 20.78 -14.04 -8.84
CA LEU A 200 21.75 -13.59 -9.84
C LEU A 200 22.91 -14.57 -9.99
N ARG A 201 23.39 -15.21 -8.92
CA ARG A 201 24.50 -16.18 -9.04
C ARG A 201 24.11 -17.40 -9.88
N GLU A 202 22.91 -17.93 -9.69
CA GLU A 202 22.41 -19.11 -10.43
C GLU A 202 22.35 -18.90 -11.94
N VAL A 203 22.13 -17.66 -12.38
CA VAL A 203 22.01 -17.31 -13.80
C VAL A 203 23.30 -16.70 -14.39
N GLY A 204 24.41 -16.68 -13.65
CA GLY A 204 25.68 -16.09 -14.12
C GLY A 204 25.74 -14.56 -14.04
N GLY A 205 24.96 -13.96 -13.15
CA GLY A 205 24.85 -12.53 -12.91
C GLY A 205 23.96 -11.80 -13.91
N ILE A 206 23.97 -10.46 -13.86
CA ILE A 206 23.24 -9.63 -14.82
C ILE A 206 23.76 -9.87 -16.25
N GLY A 207 25.06 -10.12 -16.41
CA GLY A 207 25.66 -10.49 -17.69
C GLY A 207 25.09 -11.80 -18.24
N GLY A 208 24.91 -12.82 -17.39
CA GLY A 208 24.29 -14.08 -17.77
C GLY A 208 22.81 -13.93 -18.16
N LEU A 209 22.04 -13.08 -17.46
CA LEU A 209 20.68 -12.73 -17.89
C LEU A 209 20.68 -12.09 -19.28
N TYR A 210 21.56 -11.13 -19.54
CA TYR A 210 21.64 -10.46 -20.84
C TYR A 210 22.06 -11.41 -21.97
N GLN A 211 22.94 -12.37 -21.68
CA GLN A 211 23.39 -13.35 -22.68
C GLN A 211 22.33 -14.41 -22.99
N GLN A 212 21.59 -14.87 -21.98
CA GLN A 212 20.65 -15.98 -22.11
C GLN A 212 19.24 -15.52 -22.51
N ILE A 213 18.79 -14.36 -22.04
CA ILE A 213 17.45 -13.79 -22.33
C ILE A 213 17.54 -12.31 -22.73
N PRO A 214 18.30 -11.96 -23.78
CA PRO A 214 18.53 -10.56 -24.19
C PRO A 214 17.23 -9.78 -24.44
N GLU A 215 16.21 -10.43 -25.03
CA GLU A 215 14.92 -9.80 -25.33
C GLU A 215 14.19 -9.35 -24.05
N LYS A 216 14.23 -10.16 -23.00
CA LYS A 216 13.66 -9.86 -21.67
C LYS A 216 14.48 -8.84 -20.89
N MET A 217 15.70 -8.51 -21.32
CA MET A 217 16.56 -7.51 -20.70
C MET A 217 16.41 -6.12 -21.31
N THR A 218 15.33 -5.89 -22.07
CA THR A 218 14.94 -4.56 -22.56
C THR A 218 13.86 -3.93 -21.68
N TRP A 219 13.87 -2.59 -21.57
CA TRP A 219 12.98 -1.85 -20.67
C TRP A 219 11.53 -1.74 -21.15
N PHE A 220 11.27 -2.09 -22.42
CA PHE A 220 10.01 -1.85 -23.13
C PHE A 220 9.54 -3.09 -23.90
N ASN A 221 9.86 -4.29 -23.39
CA ASN A 221 9.51 -5.54 -24.05
C ASN A 221 8.01 -5.87 -23.98
N GLY A 222 7.49 -6.55 -25.00
CA GLY A 222 6.14 -7.11 -25.04
C GLY A 222 4.99 -6.09 -25.02
N PRO A 223 3.73 -6.55 -24.91
CA PRO A 223 2.55 -5.68 -24.93
C PRO A 223 2.56 -4.64 -23.81
N LYS A 224 3.01 -5.03 -22.61
CA LYS A 224 3.14 -4.15 -21.44
C LYS A 224 4.30 -3.16 -21.53
N GLY A 225 5.13 -3.28 -22.57
CA GLY A 225 6.20 -2.35 -22.92
C GLY A 225 5.85 -1.37 -24.03
N ALA A 226 4.69 -1.55 -24.68
CA ALA A 226 4.24 -0.67 -25.74
C ALA A 226 4.06 0.76 -25.22
N PHE A 227 4.54 1.74 -25.99
CA PHE A 227 4.56 3.14 -25.58
C PHE A 227 3.17 3.66 -25.20
N PHE A 228 2.15 3.36 -26.02
CA PHE A 228 0.78 3.81 -25.78
C PHE A 228 0.22 3.20 -24.49
N TRP A 229 0.36 1.89 -24.30
CA TRP A 229 -0.05 1.20 -23.08
C TRP A 229 0.63 1.78 -21.83
N LEU A 230 1.96 1.96 -21.86
CA LEU A 230 2.72 2.53 -20.75
C LEU A 230 2.31 3.97 -20.43
N ALA A 231 2.07 4.80 -21.44
CA ALA A 231 1.63 6.18 -21.24
C ALA A 231 0.29 6.23 -20.49
N ILE A 232 -0.69 5.42 -20.92
CA ILE A 232 -2.00 5.33 -20.26
C ILE A 232 -1.86 4.74 -18.85
N TYR A 233 -1.06 3.68 -18.68
CA TYR A 233 -0.81 3.07 -17.38
C TYR A 233 -0.18 4.04 -16.37
N TYR A 234 0.78 4.86 -16.80
CA TYR A 234 1.40 5.89 -15.96
C TYR A 234 0.42 6.98 -15.54
N VAL A 235 -0.42 7.46 -16.47
CA VAL A 235 -1.46 8.46 -16.16
C VAL A 235 -2.49 7.89 -15.19
N MET A 236 -2.97 6.67 -15.44
CA MET A 236 -3.90 5.99 -14.52
C MET A 236 -3.25 5.79 -13.14
N THR A 237 -2.00 5.33 -13.08
CA THR A 237 -1.29 5.12 -11.81
C THR A 237 -1.09 6.43 -11.04
N MET A 238 -0.81 7.53 -11.75
CA MET A 238 -0.74 8.86 -11.17
C MET A 238 -2.05 9.23 -10.47
N ILE A 239 -3.20 8.97 -11.11
CA ILE A 239 -4.52 9.21 -10.52
C ILE A 239 -4.73 8.25 -9.34
N LYS A 240 -4.61 6.94 -9.56
CA LYS A 240 -4.83 5.86 -8.57
C LYS A 240 -4.12 6.07 -7.26
N TYR A 241 -2.84 6.45 -7.31
CA TYR A 241 -2.07 6.69 -6.09
C TYR A 241 -2.53 7.99 -5.41
N ASN A 242 -2.80 9.05 -6.15
CA ASN A 242 -3.18 10.34 -5.56
C ASN A 242 -4.64 10.38 -5.06
N GLU A 243 -5.50 9.47 -5.53
CA GLU A 243 -6.82 9.24 -4.93
C GLU A 243 -6.79 8.21 -3.79
N ASN A 244 -5.69 7.49 -3.58
CA ASN A 244 -5.62 6.44 -2.58
C ASN A 244 -5.80 7.05 -1.17
N TRP A 245 -6.84 6.57 -0.49
CA TRP A 245 -7.26 7.06 0.82
C TRP A 245 -6.19 6.88 1.90
N THR A 246 -5.45 5.77 1.89
CA THR A 246 -4.32 5.53 2.79
C THR A 246 -3.19 6.52 2.55
N PHE A 247 -2.83 6.79 1.29
CA PHE A 247 -1.80 7.77 0.97
C PHE A 247 -2.21 9.18 1.41
N ILE A 248 -3.45 9.59 1.13
CA ILE A 248 -4.00 10.88 1.57
C ILE A 248 -3.94 11.00 3.10
N GLN A 249 -4.36 9.96 3.83
CA GLN A 249 -4.33 9.94 5.29
C GLN A 249 -2.92 10.18 5.84
N LYS A 250 -1.86 9.68 5.18
CA LYS A 250 -0.47 9.90 5.66
C LYS A 250 -0.07 11.38 5.65
N PHE A 251 -0.66 12.21 4.80
CA PHE A 251 -0.44 13.66 4.86
C PHE A 251 -1.08 14.29 6.12
N PHE A 252 -2.15 13.71 6.65
CA PHE A 252 -2.79 14.17 7.89
C PHE A 252 -2.01 13.76 9.14
N CYS A 253 -1.25 12.66 9.04
CA CYS A 253 -0.50 12.06 10.14
C CYS A 253 0.77 12.80 10.55
N VAL A 254 1.33 13.63 9.67
CA VAL A 254 2.57 14.37 9.91
C VAL A 254 2.30 15.80 10.37
N LYS A 255 3.31 16.42 10.98
CA LYS A 255 3.14 17.71 11.68
C LYS A 255 2.84 18.91 10.78
N ASP A 256 3.52 19.01 9.63
CA ASP A 256 3.54 20.20 8.77
C ASP A 256 3.69 19.81 7.28
N GLU A 257 3.54 20.79 6.41
CA GLU A 257 3.56 20.63 4.95
C GLU A 257 4.93 20.15 4.45
N LYS A 258 6.02 20.58 5.12
CA LYS A 258 7.37 20.15 4.77
C LYS A 258 7.56 18.66 5.05
N ALA A 259 7.06 18.18 6.19
CA ALA A 259 7.03 16.78 6.55
C ALA A 259 6.14 15.97 5.57
N ALA A 260 4.99 16.51 5.17
CA ALA A 260 4.09 15.87 4.20
C ALA A 260 4.76 15.66 2.84
N LYS A 261 5.45 16.68 2.31
CA LYS A 261 6.22 16.58 1.07
C LYS A 261 7.37 15.59 1.18
N LYS A 262 8.18 15.68 2.24
CA LYS A 262 9.31 14.76 2.46
C LYS A 262 8.85 13.31 2.57
N MET A 263 7.71 13.08 3.22
CA MET A 263 7.15 11.75 3.42
C MET A 263 6.88 11.05 2.08
N GLY A 264 6.18 11.72 1.16
CA GLY A 264 5.84 11.14 -0.14
C GLY A 264 7.03 11.09 -1.10
N VAL A 265 7.91 12.09 -1.10
CA VAL A 265 9.15 12.06 -1.91
C VAL A 265 10.03 10.88 -1.52
N LEU A 266 10.25 10.67 -0.22
CA LEU A 266 11.04 9.52 0.24
C LEU A 266 10.34 8.21 -0.10
N THR A 267 9.00 8.15 -0.11
CA THR A 267 8.27 6.94 -0.53
C THR A 267 8.57 6.62 -2.00
N GLY A 268 8.53 7.62 -2.88
CA GLY A 268 8.90 7.44 -4.29
C GLY A 268 10.36 7.04 -4.49
N ILE A 269 11.29 7.56 -3.67
CA ILE A 269 12.70 7.12 -3.69
C ILE A 269 12.83 5.66 -3.26
N LEU A 270 12.09 5.22 -2.24
CA LEU A 270 12.09 3.81 -1.83
C LEU A 270 11.57 2.91 -2.96
N PHE A 271 10.48 3.28 -3.64
CA PHE A 271 10.00 2.55 -4.82
C PHE A 271 11.04 2.54 -5.94
N LEU A 272 11.71 3.66 -6.21
CA LEU A 272 12.75 3.73 -7.24
C LEU A 272 13.89 2.72 -6.96
N VAL A 273 14.39 2.72 -5.73
CA VAL A 273 15.55 1.90 -5.32
C VAL A 273 15.20 0.41 -5.20
N PHE A 274 14.07 0.09 -4.57
CA PHE A 274 13.78 -1.30 -4.20
C PHE A 274 13.02 -2.08 -5.27
N THR A 275 12.35 -1.43 -6.22
CA THR A 275 11.65 -2.12 -7.31
C THR A 275 12.55 -3.10 -8.08
N PRO A 276 13.75 -2.71 -8.57
CA PRO A 276 14.65 -3.65 -9.24
C PRO A 276 15.08 -4.80 -8.30
N ILE A 277 15.31 -4.50 -7.02
CA ILE A 277 15.72 -5.49 -6.02
C ILE A 277 14.65 -6.57 -5.87
N PHE A 278 13.38 -6.20 -5.91
CA PHE A 278 12.26 -7.13 -5.77
C PHE A 278 11.93 -7.89 -7.04
N LEU A 279 12.05 -7.27 -8.22
CA LEU A 279 11.55 -7.88 -9.46
C LEU A 279 12.62 -8.61 -10.29
N ILE A 280 13.91 -8.28 -10.14
CA ILE A 280 14.99 -9.00 -10.84
C ILE A 280 15.01 -10.51 -10.51
N PRO A 281 14.78 -10.98 -9.26
CA PRO A 281 14.64 -12.40 -8.98
C PRO A 281 13.55 -13.07 -9.82
N ALA A 282 12.41 -12.40 -10.03
CA ALA A 282 11.34 -12.91 -10.89
C ALA A 282 11.74 -12.91 -12.38
N VAL A 283 12.54 -11.96 -12.84
CA VAL A 283 13.11 -12.01 -14.21
C VAL A 283 14.03 -13.23 -14.36
N ALA A 284 14.92 -13.43 -13.39
CA ALA A 284 15.85 -14.56 -13.36
C ALA A 284 15.14 -15.91 -13.26
N SER A 285 13.96 -15.94 -12.62
CA SER A 285 13.19 -17.18 -12.45
C SER A 285 12.79 -17.82 -13.77
N SER A 286 12.70 -17.07 -14.88
CA SER A 286 12.46 -17.65 -16.22
C SER A 286 13.57 -18.58 -16.73
N LEU A 287 14.77 -18.48 -16.16
CA LEU A 287 15.88 -19.40 -16.40
C LEU A 287 16.01 -20.47 -15.31
N ILE A 288 15.67 -20.14 -14.06
CA ILE A 288 15.85 -21.02 -12.90
C ILE A 288 14.73 -22.06 -12.80
N VAL A 289 13.50 -21.65 -13.14
CA VAL A 289 12.30 -22.48 -13.14
C VAL A 289 11.60 -22.27 -14.50
N PRO A 290 12.11 -22.89 -15.58
CA PRO A 290 11.49 -22.80 -16.89
C PRO A 290 10.11 -23.48 -16.89
N GLU A 291 9.24 -23.07 -17.81
CA GLU A 291 7.93 -23.69 -18.06
C GLU A 291 6.95 -23.63 -16.86
N LEU A 292 6.93 -22.52 -16.12
CA LEU A 292 5.91 -22.30 -15.11
C LEU A 292 4.52 -22.15 -15.74
N GLU A 293 3.59 -23.05 -15.37
CA GLU A 293 2.20 -23.00 -15.82
C GLU A 293 1.51 -21.68 -15.46
N ASN A 294 1.76 -21.18 -14.24
CA ASN A 294 1.29 -19.88 -13.79
C ASN A 294 2.47 -18.92 -13.58
N PRO A 295 2.68 -17.93 -14.47
CA PRO A 295 3.72 -16.92 -14.32
C PRO A 295 3.66 -16.13 -13.01
N GLU A 296 2.48 -15.93 -12.42
CA GLU A 296 2.33 -15.22 -11.13
C GLU A 296 3.07 -15.94 -9.98
N MET A 297 3.41 -17.21 -10.15
CA MET A 297 4.15 -17.99 -9.18
C MET A 297 5.66 -17.78 -9.23
N SER A 298 6.17 -17.07 -10.23
CA SER A 298 7.60 -16.96 -10.56
C SER A 298 8.50 -16.58 -9.39
N TYR A 299 8.13 -15.53 -8.66
CA TYR A 299 8.91 -15.03 -7.54
C TYR A 299 8.93 -16.00 -6.35
N ILE A 300 7.83 -16.71 -6.14
CA ILE A 300 7.68 -17.69 -5.06
C ILE A 300 8.46 -18.96 -5.43
N SER A 301 8.34 -19.42 -6.67
CA SER A 301 9.05 -20.60 -7.18
C SER A 301 10.56 -20.43 -7.10
N VAL A 302 11.10 -19.24 -7.44
CA VAL A 302 12.54 -18.97 -7.27
C VAL A 302 12.94 -18.91 -5.80
N ALA A 303 12.10 -18.32 -4.93
CA ALA A 303 12.38 -18.27 -3.49
C ALA A 303 12.43 -19.68 -2.88
N ILE A 304 11.45 -20.55 -3.17
CA ILE A 304 11.43 -21.93 -2.66
C ILE A 304 12.61 -22.75 -3.22
N ARG A 305 13.00 -22.50 -4.48
CA ARG A 305 14.11 -23.20 -5.11
C ARG A 305 15.47 -22.85 -4.51
N LEU A 306 15.65 -21.59 -4.09
CA LEU A 306 16.96 -21.04 -3.74
C LEU A 306 17.17 -20.75 -2.25
N LEU A 307 16.10 -20.48 -1.50
CA LEU A 307 16.21 -20.18 -0.09
C LEU A 307 16.24 -21.47 0.74
N PRO A 308 17.17 -21.59 1.69
CA PRO A 308 17.19 -22.72 2.57
C PRO A 308 16.07 -22.66 3.62
N ALA A 309 15.86 -23.79 4.30
CA ALA A 309 14.90 -23.91 5.39
C ALA A 309 15.12 -22.85 6.48
N GLY A 310 14.04 -22.35 7.08
CA GLY A 310 14.02 -21.22 8.00
C GLY A 310 14.02 -19.88 7.28
N ILE A 311 14.91 -19.68 6.28
CA ILE A 311 14.97 -18.44 5.50
C ILE A 311 13.75 -18.31 4.57
N MET A 312 13.27 -19.42 4.01
CA MET A 312 12.01 -19.45 3.26
C MET A 312 10.81 -19.09 4.15
N GLY A 313 10.79 -19.53 5.41
CA GLY A 313 9.79 -19.12 6.40
C GLY A 313 9.83 -17.63 6.74
N ILE A 314 11.02 -17.03 6.81
CA ILE A 314 11.18 -15.56 6.93
C ILE A 314 10.63 -14.86 5.68
N MET A 315 10.93 -15.40 4.49
CA MET A 315 10.42 -14.87 3.22
C MET A 315 8.89 -14.88 3.19
N PHE A 316 8.29 -16.01 3.56
CA PHE A 316 6.85 -16.13 3.72
C PHE A 316 6.29 -15.12 4.70
N SER A 317 6.91 -15.03 5.87
CA SER A 317 6.51 -14.08 6.91
C SER A 317 6.55 -12.65 6.40
N SER A 318 7.57 -12.27 5.62
CA SER A 318 7.75 -10.93 5.06
C SER A 318 6.71 -10.57 3.98
N MET A 319 6.29 -11.54 3.17
CA MET A 319 5.25 -11.33 2.16
C MET A 319 3.88 -11.18 2.82
N PHE A 320 3.57 -12.08 3.77
CA PHE A 320 2.38 -11.95 4.61
C PHE A 320 2.38 -10.61 5.35
N ALA A 321 3.52 -10.21 5.91
CA ALA A 321 3.73 -8.93 6.57
C ALA A 321 3.42 -7.73 5.69
N ALA A 322 3.90 -7.74 4.44
CA ALA A 322 3.68 -6.65 3.50
C ALA A 322 2.18 -6.44 3.26
N THR A 323 1.46 -7.51 2.94
CA THR A 323 0.02 -7.38 2.70
C THR A 323 -0.75 -7.05 3.97
N MET A 324 -0.39 -7.65 5.09
CA MET A 324 -0.98 -7.31 6.39
C MET A 324 -0.81 -5.83 6.73
N SER A 325 0.37 -5.24 6.48
CA SER A 325 0.59 -3.80 6.64
C SER A 325 -0.35 -2.97 5.76
N SER A 326 -0.46 -3.35 4.48
CA SER A 326 -1.33 -2.67 3.51
C SER A 326 -2.81 -2.75 3.90
N LEU A 327 -3.30 -3.93 4.27
CA LEU A 327 -4.69 -4.16 4.67
C LEU A 327 -5.00 -3.45 6.00
N ASN A 328 -4.09 -3.47 6.97
CA ASN A 328 -4.28 -2.73 8.23
C ASN A 328 -4.43 -1.22 7.97
N ALA A 329 -3.63 -0.66 7.07
CA ALA A 329 -3.70 0.75 6.72
C ALA A 329 -5.02 1.10 6.00
N GLU A 330 -5.48 0.24 5.08
CA GLU A 330 -6.75 0.43 4.37
C GLU A 330 -7.95 0.25 5.31
N TYR A 331 -7.97 -0.78 6.14
CA TYR A 331 -9.07 -1.05 7.08
C TYR A 331 -9.20 0.09 8.09
N ASN A 332 -8.07 0.65 8.57
CA ASN A 332 -8.09 1.82 9.43
C ASN A 332 -8.75 3.02 8.75
N VAL A 333 -8.44 3.28 7.48
CA VAL A 333 -9.02 4.43 6.75
C VAL A 333 -10.48 4.18 6.42
N MET A 334 -10.84 2.98 5.95
CA MET A 334 -12.24 2.62 5.68
C MET A 334 -13.09 2.67 6.95
N SER A 335 -12.56 2.20 8.08
CA SER A 335 -13.19 2.33 9.39
C SER A 335 -13.34 3.80 9.80
N SER A 336 -12.34 4.64 9.50
CA SER A 336 -12.42 6.09 9.75
C SER A 336 -13.54 6.75 8.95
N VAL A 337 -13.65 6.38 7.66
CA VAL A 337 -14.68 6.87 6.75
C VAL A 337 -16.06 6.41 7.21
N PHE A 338 -16.23 5.12 7.50
CA PHE A 338 -17.49 4.61 8.03
C PHE A 338 -17.86 5.28 9.37
N THR A 339 -16.89 5.51 10.25
CA THR A 339 -17.17 6.10 11.57
C THR A 339 -17.52 7.58 11.48
N LYS A 340 -16.79 8.36 10.67
CA LYS A 340 -16.94 9.82 10.59
C LYS A 340 -17.94 10.25 9.53
N ASP A 341 -17.82 9.70 8.32
CA ASP A 341 -18.62 10.10 7.17
C ASP A 341 -19.98 9.38 7.12
N VAL A 342 -20.07 8.13 7.61
CA VAL A 342 -21.36 7.41 7.67
C VAL A 342 -22.01 7.59 9.04
N TYR A 343 -21.44 7.00 10.10
CA TYR A 343 -22.09 6.96 11.41
C TYR A 343 -22.25 8.34 12.05
N GLN A 344 -21.16 9.08 12.24
CA GLN A 344 -21.23 10.38 12.92
C GLN A 344 -22.01 11.40 12.07
N ARG A 345 -21.75 11.49 10.77
CA ARG A 345 -22.40 12.51 9.94
C ARG A 345 -23.90 12.25 9.72
N LEU A 346 -24.33 11.00 9.56
CA LEU A 346 -25.71 10.65 9.17
C LEU A 346 -26.61 10.23 10.34
N PHE A 347 -26.05 9.54 11.32
CA PHE A 347 -26.85 8.90 12.38
C PHE A 347 -26.73 9.60 13.73
N ASN A 348 -25.53 10.12 14.09
CA ASN A 348 -25.33 10.80 15.37
C ASN A 348 -24.19 11.81 15.32
N THR A 349 -24.53 13.08 15.00
CA THR A 349 -23.58 14.18 14.85
C THR A 349 -22.83 14.52 16.13
N GLU A 350 -23.44 14.29 17.28
CA GLU A 350 -22.90 14.61 18.61
C GLU A 350 -22.35 13.38 19.35
N ALA A 351 -22.07 12.29 18.63
CA ALA A 351 -21.59 11.05 19.23
C ALA A 351 -20.29 11.27 20.04
N ALA A 352 -20.31 10.85 21.31
CA ALA A 352 -19.14 10.90 22.19
C ALA A 352 -17.98 10.03 21.65
N GLU A 353 -16.74 10.43 21.93
CA GLU A 353 -15.53 9.75 21.43
C GLU A 353 -15.50 8.25 21.73
N LYS A 354 -15.90 7.85 22.95
CA LYS A 354 -15.98 6.44 23.34
C LYS A 354 -16.91 5.63 22.42
N ARG A 355 -18.03 6.21 22.01
CA ARG A 355 -18.98 5.57 21.08
C ARG A 355 -18.37 5.46 19.69
N LEU A 356 -17.71 6.51 19.21
CA LEU A 356 -17.02 6.49 17.92
C LEU A 356 -15.92 5.42 17.86
N LEU A 357 -15.16 5.22 18.94
CA LEU A 357 -14.16 4.14 19.00
C LEU A 357 -14.80 2.74 18.94
N VAL A 358 -15.96 2.54 19.56
CA VAL A 358 -16.71 1.28 19.47
C VAL A 358 -17.19 1.04 18.03
N VAL A 359 -17.74 2.08 17.39
CA VAL A 359 -18.16 2.01 15.98
C VAL A 359 -16.98 1.71 15.07
N ALA A 360 -15.82 2.32 15.29
CA ALA A 360 -14.60 2.08 14.52
C ALA A 360 -14.15 0.61 14.60
N ARG A 361 -14.20 0.00 15.78
CA ARG A 361 -13.84 -1.42 15.97
C ARG A 361 -14.84 -2.36 15.30
N TRP A 362 -16.13 -2.07 15.42
CA TRP A 362 -17.18 -2.86 14.76
C TRP A 362 -17.15 -2.72 13.24
N SER A 363 -16.92 -1.53 12.70
CA SER A 363 -16.81 -1.32 11.26
C SER A 363 -15.60 -2.07 10.71
N THR A 364 -14.45 -2.07 11.41
CA THR A 364 -13.28 -2.89 11.05
C THR A 364 -13.62 -4.38 10.95
N LEU A 365 -14.38 -4.92 11.91
CA LEU A 365 -14.82 -6.31 11.89
C LEU A 365 -15.69 -6.61 10.65
N VAL A 366 -16.67 -5.75 10.37
CA VAL A 366 -17.59 -5.92 9.23
C VAL A 366 -16.83 -5.80 7.90
N ILE A 367 -15.96 -4.80 7.77
CA ILE A 367 -15.11 -4.60 6.59
C ILE A 367 -14.23 -5.84 6.36
N GLY A 368 -13.57 -6.33 7.40
CA GLY A 368 -12.72 -7.52 7.32
C GLY A 368 -13.48 -8.77 6.90
N ALA A 369 -14.69 -8.98 7.43
CA ALA A 369 -15.56 -10.08 7.03
C ALA A 369 -15.98 -9.99 5.55
N LEU A 370 -16.43 -8.81 5.11
CA LEU A 370 -16.83 -8.59 3.71
C LEU A 370 -15.68 -8.81 2.73
N ILE A 371 -14.48 -8.32 3.06
CA ILE A 371 -13.28 -8.53 2.23
C ILE A 371 -12.90 -10.01 2.18
N THR A 372 -12.97 -10.71 3.32
CA THR A 372 -12.67 -12.15 3.37
C THR A 372 -13.64 -12.97 2.52
N ILE A 373 -14.94 -12.71 2.64
CA ILE A 373 -15.97 -13.39 1.85
C ILE A 373 -15.81 -13.07 0.36
N GLY A 374 -15.61 -11.80 0.01
CA GLY A 374 -15.45 -11.38 -1.38
C GLY A 374 -14.17 -11.89 -2.05
N ALA A 375 -13.08 -12.01 -1.28
CA ALA A 375 -11.79 -12.50 -1.79
C ALA A 375 -11.87 -13.93 -2.37
N ILE A 376 -12.78 -14.77 -1.84
CA ILE A 376 -13.01 -16.14 -2.34
C ILE A 376 -13.47 -16.13 -3.81
N TYR A 377 -14.17 -15.09 -4.25
CA TYR A 377 -14.72 -15.01 -5.61
C TYR A 377 -13.78 -14.33 -6.62
N ILE A 378 -12.59 -13.87 -6.22
CA ILE A 378 -11.65 -13.16 -7.10
C ILE A 378 -11.11 -14.06 -8.21
N GLU A 379 -10.96 -15.36 -7.98
CA GLU A 379 -10.52 -16.30 -9.01
C GLU A 379 -11.41 -16.26 -10.26
N GLY A 380 -12.72 -16.09 -10.07
CA GLY A 380 -13.71 -15.99 -11.16
C GLY A 380 -13.52 -14.77 -12.08
N PHE A 381 -12.67 -13.80 -11.71
CA PHE A 381 -12.31 -12.65 -12.54
C PHE A 381 -11.00 -12.85 -13.34
N GLY A 382 -10.45 -14.08 -13.36
CA GLY A 382 -9.19 -14.38 -14.06
C GLY A 382 -7.93 -14.15 -13.22
N GLY A 383 -8.06 -14.12 -11.89
CA GLY A 383 -6.94 -13.97 -10.95
C GLY A 383 -6.71 -12.52 -10.49
N ALA A 384 -5.62 -12.31 -9.74
CA ALA A 384 -5.39 -11.07 -9.01
C ALA A 384 -5.16 -9.87 -9.94
N PHE A 385 -4.36 -10.05 -10.99
CA PHE A 385 -4.03 -8.96 -11.91
C PHE A 385 -5.23 -8.49 -12.74
N GLU A 386 -5.97 -9.42 -13.35
CA GLU A 386 -7.13 -9.07 -14.19
C GLU A 386 -8.27 -8.48 -13.37
N ALA A 387 -8.54 -9.00 -12.17
CA ALA A 387 -9.49 -8.40 -11.24
C ALA A 387 -9.07 -6.95 -10.87
N ASN A 388 -7.79 -6.72 -10.54
CA ASN A 388 -7.32 -5.37 -10.21
C ASN A 388 -7.46 -4.41 -11.38
N LYS A 389 -7.10 -4.87 -12.59
CA LYS A 389 -7.16 -4.11 -13.83
C LYS A 389 -8.60 -3.71 -14.15
N LEU A 390 -9.55 -4.65 -14.04
CA LEU A 390 -10.98 -4.40 -14.24
C LEU A 390 -11.53 -3.38 -13.24
N PHE A 391 -11.34 -3.61 -11.93
CA PHE A 391 -11.86 -2.71 -10.91
C PHE A 391 -11.23 -1.32 -10.99
N THR A 392 -9.93 -1.23 -11.26
CA THR A 392 -9.25 0.05 -11.45
C THR A 392 -9.79 0.76 -12.70
N GLY A 393 -9.97 0.06 -13.82
CA GLY A 393 -10.44 0.60 -15.09
C GLY A 393 -11.93 0.98 -15.14
N ILE A 394 -12.71 0.69 -14.10
CA ILE A 394 -14.12 1.13 -13.98
C ILE A 394 -14.28 2.29 -12.99
N PHE A 395 -13.48 2.30 -11.92
CA PHE A 395 -13.77 3.15 -10.77
C PHE A 395 -12.72 4.23 -10.48
N CYS A 396 -11.45 3.98 -10.83
CA CYS A 396 -10.35 4.85 -10.41
C CYS A 396 -10.47 6.26 -11.03
N ILE A 397 -10.76 6.34 -12.33
CA ILE A 397 -10.82 7.63 -13.01
C ILE A 397 -12.07 8.44 -12.59
N PRO A 398 -13.30 7.88 -12.58
CA PRO A 398 -14.50 8.64 -12.23
C PRO A 398 -14.49 9.21 -10.81
N ILE A 399 -13.87 8.50 -9.86
CA ILE A 399 -13.76 8.90 -8.45
C ILE A 399 -12.55 9.81 -8.24
N GLY A 400 -11.42 9.46 -8.85
CA GLY A 400 -10.15 10.14 -8.65
C GLY A 400 -10.15 11.54 -9.21
N ILE A 401 -10.85 11.78 -10.32
CA ILE A 401 -10.92 13.11 -10.95
C ILE A 401 -11.55 14.15 -9.98
N PRO A 402 -12.79 13.99 -9.49
CA PRO A 402 -13.39 14.98 -8.58
C PRO A 402 -12.68 15.07 -7.22
N LEU A 403 -12.13 13.97 -6.71
CA LEU A 403 -11.34 13.95 -5.48
C LEU A 403 -10.03 14.73 -5.68
N VAL A 404 -9.12 14.24 -6.52
CA VAL A 404 -7.79 14.81 -6.68
C VAL A 404 -7.84 16.22 -7.27
N LEU A 405 -8.65 16.46 -8.31
CA LEU A 405 -8.74 17.81 -8.89
C LEU A 405 -9.55 18.77 -8.03
N GLY A 406 -10.41 18.28 -7.13
CA GLY A 406 -11.19 19.12 -6.22
C GLY A 406 -10.34 19.95 -5.26
N ILE A 407 -9.16 19.44 -4.86
CA ILE A 407 -8.25 20.17 -3.95
C ILE A 407 -7.44 21.28 -4.66
N VAL A 408 -7.37 21.26 -5.99
CA VAL A 408 -6.56 22.20 -6.79
C VAL A 408 -7.40 23.12 -7.69
N SER A 409 -8.58 22.68 -8.10
CA SER A 409 -9.44 23.41 -9.03
C SER A 409 -10.67 23.96 -8.35
N ARG A 410 -10.90 25.28 -8.49
CA ARG A 410 -12.07 25.98 -7.93
C ARG A 410 -13.30 25.93 -8.83
N LYS A 411 -13.16 25.64 -10.12
CA LYS A 411 -14.23 25.88 -11.12
C LYS A 411 -15.37 24.84 -11.10
N PRO A 412 -15.10 23.52 -10.99
CA PRO A 412 -16.17 22.51 -11.08
C PRO A 412 -17.12 22.56 -9.89
N ASN A 413 -18.43 22.55 -10.16
CA ASN A 413 -19.48 22.58 -9.14
C ASN A 413 -19.89 21.15 -8.71
N ALA A 414 -20.82 21.05 -7.76
CA ALA A 414 -21.27 19.75 -7.25
C ALA A 414 -21.93 18.87 -8.33
N LYS A 415 -22.71 19.46 -9.24
CA LYS A 415 -23.34 18.71 -10.34
C LYS A 415 -22.30 18.10 -11.28
N ALA A 416 -21.26 18.86 -11.60
CA ALA A 416 -20.14 18.39 -12.42
C ALA A 416 -19.48 17.15 -11.77
N ALA A 417 -19.18 17.22 -10.48
CA ALA A 417 -18.59 16.09 -9.75
C ALA A 417 -19.50 14.85 -9.77
N ILE A 418 -20.79 14.99 -9.47
CA ILE A 418 -21.75 13.86 -9.46
C ILE A 418 -21.85 13.22 -10.84
N ILE A 419 -22.00 14.03 -11.90
CA ILE A 419 -22.14 13.52 -13.26
C ILE A 419 -20.85 12.83 -13.71
N THR A 420 -19.67 13.39 -13.41
CA THR A 420 -18.39 12.73 -13.70
C THR A 420 -18.30 11.36 -13.04
N ILE A 421 -18.69 11.23 -11.77
CA ILE A 421 -18.67 9.95 -11.06
C ILE A 421 -19.63 8.97 -11.70
N SER A 422 -20.91 9.34 -11.82
CA SER A 422 -21.95 8.42 -12.28
C SER A 422 -21.79 8.05 -13.75
N ALA A 423 -21.62 9.02 -14.65
CA ALA A 423 -21.45 8.76 -16.07
C ALA A 423 -20.09 8.13 -16.37
N GLY A 424 -19.04 8.51 -15.63
CA GLY A 424 -17.72 7.89 -15.75
C GLY A 424 -17.78 6.40 -15.45
N ILE A 425 -18.39 5.99 -14.33
CA ILE A 425 -18.53 4.56 -13.98
C ILE A 425 -19.34 3.81 -15.05
N VAL A 426 -20.42 4.40 -15.57
CA VAL A 426 -21.20 3.78 -16.66
C VAL A 426 -20.35 3.60 -17.91
N VAL A 427 -19.56 4.60 -18.28
CA VAL A 427 -18.63 4.54 -19.42
C VAL A 427 -17.57 3.48 -19.18
N GLY A 428 -16.95 3.43 -17.99
CA GLY A 428 -16.00 2.39 -17.61
C GLY A 428 -16.59 0.98 -17.72
N ILE A 429 -17.80 0.75 -17.20
CA ILE A 429 -18.49 -0.55 -17.31
C ILE A 429 -18.73 -0.91 -18.78
N VAL A 430 -19.29 0.01 -19.57
CA VAL A 430 -19.62 -0.24 -20.98
C VAL A 430 -18.35 -0.56 -21.77
N LEU A 431 -17.30 0.25 -21.62
CA LEU A 431 -16.06 0.06 -22.38
C LEU A 431 -15.35 -1.24 -22.00
N ASN A 432 -15.25 -1.58 -20.71
CA ASN A 432 -14.63 -2.84 -20.28
C ASN A 432 -15.47 -4.08 -20.59
N ALA A 433 -16.77 -3.93 -20.90
CA ALA A 433 -17.63 -5.02 -21.34
C ALA A 433 -17.54 -5.30 -22.85
N LEU A 434 -17.00 -4.37 -23.65
CA LEU A 434 -16.85 -4.52 -25.10
C LEU A 434 -15.53 -5.23 -25.43
N PRO A 435 -15.54 -6.46 -25.98
CA PRO A 435 -14.31 -7.21 -26.27
C PRO A 435 -13.43 -6.58 -27.35
N GLU A 436 -13.99 -5.71 -28.19
CA GLU A 436 -13.27 -5.03 -29.28
C GLU A 436 -12.47 -3.81 -28.80
N VAL A 437 -12.70 -3.35 -27.57
CA VAL A 437 -12.03 -2.17 -27.03
C VAL A 437 -10.90 -2.61 -26.11
N ASP A 438 -9.67 -2.39 -26.57
CA ASP A 438 -8.49 -2.64 -25.75
C ASP A 438 -8.51 -1.79 -24.47
N TRP A 439 -7.93 -2.33 -23.39
CA TRP A 439 -7.96 -1.72 -22.07
C TRP A 439 -7.39 -0.29 -22.04
N GLU A 440 -6.29 -0.03 -22.75
CA GLU A 440 -5.68 1.30 -22.81
C GLU A 440 -6.58 2.31 -23.53
N MET A 441 -7.33 1.88 -24.54
CA MET A 441 -8.29 2.72 -25.26
C MET A 441 -9.51 2.99 -24.38
N ALA A 442 -10.04 1.96 -23.71
CA ALA A 442 -11.14 2.10 -22.76
C ALA A 442 -10.78 3.12 -21.65
N THR A 443 -9.60 2.97 -21.06
CA THR A 443 -9.09 3.84 -19.98
C THR A 443 -8.87 5.28 -20.47
N LEU A 444 -8.33 5.46 -21.69
CA LEU A 444 -8.15 6.78 -22.27
C LEU A 444 -9.49 7.48 -22.55
N ILE A 445 -10.45 6.77 -23.14
CA ILE A 445 -11.79 7.31 -23.42
C ILE A 445 -12.47 7.70 -22.11
N GLU A 446 -12.43 6.83 -21.09
CA GLU A 446 -12.99 7.11 -19.78
C GLU A 446 -12.34 8.36 -19.14
N LEU A 447 -11.01 8.50 -19.23
CA LEU A 447 -10.28 9.68 -18.76
C LEU A 447 -10.76 10.96 -19.45
N ILE A 448 -10.82 10.95 -20.77
CA ILE A 448 -11.24 12.10 -21.57
C ILE A 448 -12.68 12.47 -21.23
N VAL A 449 -13.58 11.49 -21.20
CA VAL A 449 -14.99 11.71 -20.86
C VAL A 449 -15.12 12.29 -19.45
N CYS A 450 -14.44 11.71 -18.46
CA CYS A 450 -14.48 12.20 -17.08
C CYS A 450 -13.96 13.65 -16.97
N LEU A 451 -12.85 13.99 -17.63
CA LEU A 451 -12.29 15.33 -17.65
C LEU A 451 -13.21 16.35 -18.35
N VAL A 452 -13.77 15.97 -19.51
CA VAL A 452 -14.71 16.80 -20.26
C VAL A 452 -15.95 17.06 -19.44
N LEU A 453 -16.56 16.02 -18.87
CA LEU A 453 -17.71 16.16 -17.98
C LEU A 453 -17.34 17.05 -16.80
N TYR A 454 -16.23 16.80 -16.12
CA TYR A 454 -15.87 17.53 -14.91
C TYR A 454 -15.68 19.04 -15.13
N TYR A 455 -15.21 19.45 -16.31
CA TYR A 455 -15.02 20.86 -16.68
C TYR A 455 -16.11 21.44 -17.56
N LEU A 456 -17.20 20.70 -17.83
CA LEU A 456 -18.22 21.13 -18.78
C LEU A 456 -18.95 22.39 -18.27
N PRO A 457 -18.96 23.50 -19.03
CA PRO A 457 -19.58 24.76 -18.58
C PRO A 457 -21.10 24.70 -18.46
N VAL A 458 -21.74 23.69 -19.07
CA VAL A 458 -23.20 23.55 -19.17
C VAL A 458 -23.89 23.39 -17.82
N TYR A 459 -23.16 23.00 -16.77
CA TYR A 459 -23.72 22.81 -15.43
C TYR A 459 -23.97 24.10 -14.66
N GLY A 460 -23.74 25.26 -15.30
CA GLY A 460 -23.97 26.57 -14.72
C GLY A 460 -22.88 26.99 -13.73
N GLN A 461 -22.94 28.26 -13.33
CA GLN A 461 -22.04 28.79 -12.30
C GLN A 461 -22.45 28.26 -10.92
N MET A 462 -21.50 28.23 -9.98
CA MET A 462 -21.82 27.94 -8.58
C MET A 462 -22.68 29.05 -7.99
N ASP A 463 -23.64 28.66 -7.17
CA ASP A 463 -24.39 29.61 -6.34
C ASP A 463 -23.43 30.40 -5.45
N MET A 464 -23.77 31.66 -5.17
CA MET A 464 -22.89 32.57 -4.41
C MET A 464 -22.50 32.02 -3.04
N LYS A 465 -23.41 31.31 -2.37
CA LYS A 465 -23.16 30.68 -1.07
C LYS A 465 -22.08 29.58 -1.16
N ASP A 466 -22.16 28.73 -2.18
CA ASP A 466 -21.16 27.69 -2.41
C ASP A 466 -19.83 28.28 -2.87
N LYS A 467 -19.86 29.35 -3.66
CA LYS A 467 -18.65 30.06 -4.07
C LYS A 467 -17.88 30.62 -2.87
N VAL A 468 -18.55 31.27 -1.93
CA VAL A 468 -17.92 31.79 -0.69
C VAL A 468 -17.28 30.65 0.11
N LYS A 469 -18.03 29.55 0.32
CA LYS A 469 -17.53 28.36 1.02
C LYS A 469 -16.29 27.75 0.34
N VAL A 470 -16.28 27.70 -0.99
CA VAL A 470 -15.12 27.21 -1.77
C VAL A 470 -13.95 28.18 -1.68
N ASP A 471 -14.17 29.48 -1.77
CA ASP A 471 -13.10 30.48 -1.66
C ASP A 471 -12.46 30.44 -0.25
N GLU A 472 -13.25 30.33 0.81
CA GLU A 472 -12.76 30.15 2.19
C GLU A 472 -11.89 28.89 2.33
N LEU A 473 -12.32 27.76 1.76
CA LEU A 473 -11.53 26.53 1.74
C LEU A 473 -10.19 26.76 1.03
N PHE A 474 -10.19 27.36 -0.16
CA PHE A 474 -8.97 27.56 -0.92
C PHE A 474 -8.02 28.58 -0.29
N ASP A 475 -8.55 29.58 0.40
CA ASP A 475 -7.75 30.53 1.17
C ASP A 475 -7.08 29.82 2.34
N ALA A 476 -7.80 28.97 3.08
CA ALA A 476 -7.22 28.11 4.11
C ALA A 476 -6.16 27.15 3.55
N LEU A 477 -6.39 26.58 2.36
CA LEU A 477 -5.43 25.73 1.66
C LEU A 477 -4.23 26.50 1.07
N SER A 478 -4.24 27.83 1.07
CA SER A 478 -3.14 28.65 0.56
C SER A 478 -2.17 29.09 1.66
N VAL A 479 -2.66 29.20 2.89
CA VAL A 479 -1.88 29.64 4.07
C VAL A 479 -1.21 28.45 4.74
N ASN A 480 0.08 28.54 5.03
CA ASN A 480 0.78 27.49 5.79
C ASN A 480 0.29 27.43 7.23
N ILE A 481 0.35 26.26 7.85
CA ILE A 481 0.04 26.08 9.27
C ILE A 481 0.95 27.01 10.09
N ASP A 482 0.33 27.81 10.95
CA ASP A 482 1.02 28.68 11.89
C ASP A 482 2.04 27.84 12.70
N PRO A 483 3.34 28.21 12.73
CA PRO A 483 4.35 27.53 13.52
C PRO A 483 3.95 27.28 14.98
N LYS A 484 3.11 28.14 15.58
CA LYS A 484 2.60 27.99 16.95
C LYS A 484 1.53 26.90 17.07
N LYS A 485 0.82 26.57 15.99
CA LYS A 485 -0.20 25.51 15.92
C LYS A 485 0.37 24.17 15.47
N VAL A 486 1.64 24.11 15.04
CA VAL A 486 2.30 22.86 14.68
C VAL A 486 2.37 21.98 15.94
N PRO A 487 1.81 20.77 15.91
CA PRO A 487 1.78 19.91 17.09
C PRO A 487 3.22 19.53 17.48
N SER A 488 3.49 19.59 18.78
CA SER A 488 4.78 19.14 19.32
C SER A 488 4.82 17.61 19.30
N ILE A 489 5.89 17.06 18.74
CA ILE A 489 6.15 15.61 18.84
C ILE A 489 6.74 15.38 20.22
N SER A 490 6.02 14.67 21.09
CA SER A 490 6.51 14.44 22.46
C SER A 490 7.83 13.66 22.42
N SER A 491 8.77 14.03 23.29
CA SER A 491 10.04 13.31 23.43
C SER A 491 9.84 11.85 23.85
N GLN A 492 8.72 11.55 24.53
CA GLN A 492 8.32 10.19 24.87
C GLN A 492 7.99 9.36 23.62
N TYR A 493 7.28 9.93 22.63
CA TYR A 493 7.00 9.24 21.36
C TYR A 493 8.27 9.03 20.53
N VAL A 494 9.17 10.02 20.48
CA VAL A 494 10.47 9.86 19.80
C VAL A 494 11.31 8.77 20.49
N LYS A 495 11.30 8.71 21.82
CA LYS A 495 12.00 7.67 22.58
C LYS A 495 11.38 6.28 22.37
N ALA A 496 10.06 6.15 22.44
CA ALA A 496 9.34 4.92 22.15
C ALA A 496 9.65 4.43 20.72
N LEU A 497 9.61 5.33 19.74
CA LEU A 497 10.03 5.08 18.37
C LEU A 497 11.44 4.48 18.28
N MET A 498 12.43 5.14 18.91
CA MET A 498 13.81 4.68 18.85
C MET A 498 13.97 3.30 19.47
N ILE A 499 13.32 3.04 20.60
CA ILE A 499 13.31 1.73 21.23
C ILE A 499 12.70 0.68 20.30
N LEU A 500 11.61 1.00 19.60
CA LEU A 500 10.96 0.06 18.69
C LEU A 500 11.78 -0.25 17.45
N LEU A 501 12.42 0.75 16.84
CA LEU A 501 13.36 0.53 15.74
C LEU A 501 14.53 -0.36 16.19
N LEU A 502 15.05 -0.12 17.40
CA LEU A 502 16.08 -0.97 17.98
C LEU A 502 15.59 -2.40 18.19
N VAL A 503 14.43 -2.59 18.82
CA VAL A 503 13.81 -3.92 19.04
C VAL A 503 13.58 -4.61 17.70
N SER A 504 13.07 -3.90 16.71
CA SER A 504 12.86 -4.41 15.35
C SER A 504 14.16 -4.92 14.72
N LEU A 505 15.21 -4.12 14.74
CA LEU A 505 16.51 -4.48 14.16
C LEU A 505 17.16 -5.63 14.93
N VAL A 506 17.02 -5.66 16.25
CA VAL A 506 17.54 -6.72 17.11
C VAL A 506 16.80 -8.03 16.87
N VAL A 507 15.47 -8.02 16.89
CA VAL A 507 14.68 -9.24 16.69
C VAL A 507 14.81 -9.75 15.26
N SER A 508 14.77 -8.87 14.26
CA SER A 508 15.02 -9.27 12.86
C SER A 508 16.43 -9.83 12.70
N GLY A 509 17.44 -9.19 13.30
CA GLY A 509 18.82 -9.68 13.29
C GLY A 509 18.96 -11.06 13.92
N GLY A 510 18.37 -11.26 15.09
CA GLY A 510 18.35 -12.55 15.78
C GLY A 510 17.61 -13.63 15.01
N LEU A 511 16.49 -13.30 14.36
CA LEU A 511 15.72 -14.22 13.52
C LEU A 511 16.56 -14.69 12.33
N PHE A 512 17.17 -13.76 11.58
CA PHE A 512 18.01 -14.09 10.44
C PHE A 512 19.24 -14.92 10.83
N ILE A 513 19.93 -14.54 11.92
CA ILE A 513 21.07 -15.31 12.44
C ILE A 513 20.62 -16.72 12.85
N GLY A 514 19.59 -16.82 13.67
CA GLY A 514 19.09 -18.11 14.17
C GLY A 514 18.70 -19.07 13.06
N MET A 515 17.95 -18.59 12.06
CA MET A 515 17.51 -19.39 10.93
C MET A 515 18.62 -19.69 9.92
N SER A 516 19.72 -18.90 9.92
CA SER A 516 20.88 -19.14 9.04
C SER A 516 21.84 -20.22 9.56
N ILE A 517 21.90 -20.46 10.87
CA ILE A 517 22.87 -21.40 11.49
C ILE A 517 22.84 -22.81 10.87
N PRO A 518 21.66 -23.43 10.63
CA PRO A 518 21.61 -24.75 10.01
C PRO A 518 22.08 -24.79 8.56
N ASN A 519 22.22 -23.62 7.92
CA ASN A 519 22.37 -23.48 6.46
C ASN A 519 23.63 -22.72 6.04
N LEU A 520 24.62 -22.55 6.93
CA LEU A 520 25.90 -21.84 6.67
C LEU A 520 26.76 -22.47 5.57
N HIS A 521 26.38 -23.63 5.05
CA HIS A 521 27.04 -24.23 3.89
C HIS A 521 26.47 -23.72 2.55
N SER A 522 25.33 -23.04 2.58
CA SER A 522 24.66 -22.49 1.42
C SER A 522 24.86 -20.98 1.34
N MET A 523 24.94 -20.43 0.12
CA MET A 523 25.04 -18.98 -0.06
C MET A 523 23.84 -18.23 0.54
N GLY A 524 22.64 -18.81 0.45
CA GLY A 524 21.44 -18.23 1.06
C GLY A 524 21.55 -18.13 2.58
N GLY A 525 22.15 -19.14 3.23
CA GLY A 525 22.44 -19.12 4.66
C GLY A 525 23.50 -18.07 5.02
N ASP A 526 24.62 -18.03 4.30
CA ASP A 526 25.70 -17.05 4.53
C ASP A 526 25.22 -15.60 4.39
N LEU A 527 24.49 -15.30 3.31
CA LEU A 527 23.92 -13.96 3.09
C LEU A 527 22.88 -13.62 4.15
N SER A 528 22.09 -14.59 4.62
CA SER A 528 21.14 -14.38 5.70
C SER A 528 21.84 -14.09 7.03
N LEU A 529 22.95 -14.77 7.33
CA LEU A 529 23.79 -14.47 8.48
C LEU A 529 24.35 -13.05 8.38
N CYS A 530 24.89 -12.66 7.22
CA CYS A 530 25.38 -11.30 6.98
C CYS A 530 24.27 -10.25 7.15
N ALA A 531 23.07 -10.51 6.62
CA ALA A 531 21.91 -9.63 6.77
C ALA A 531 21.52 -9.48 8.26
N GLY A 532 21.54 -10.58 9.02
CA GLY A 532 21.28 -10.57 10.44
C GLY A 532 22.32 -9.76 11.24
N ILE A 533 23.62 -9.97 10.97
CA ILE A 533 24.71 -9.19 11.58
C ILE A 533 24.59 -7.70 11.23
N LEU A 534 24.32 -7.38 9.96
CA LEU A 534 24.13 -6.00 9.51
C LEU A 534 22.96 -5.33 10.26
N SER A 535 21.85 -6.05 10.45
CA SER A 535 20.71 -5.57 11.23
C SER A 535 21.10 -5.24 12.68
N LEU A 536 21.89 -6.10 13.33
CA LEU A 536 22.40 -5.84 14.69
C LEU A 536 23.37 -4.65 14.74
N LEU A 537 24.26 -4.52 13.76
CA LEU A 537 25.18 -3.38 13.65
C LEU A 537 24.42 -2.07 13.45
N LEU A 538 23.37 -2.07 12.62
CA LEU A 538 22.48 -0.92 12.46
C LEU A 538 21.76 -0.59 13.76
N ALA A 539 21.35 -1.58 14.56
CA ALA A 539 20.78 -1.34 15.88
C ALA A 539 21.80 -0.66 16.82
N VAL A 540 23.04 -1.14 16.84
CA VAL A 540 24.11 -0.53 17.65
C VAL A 540 24.38 0.91 17.20
N ALA A 541 24.53 1.14 15.89
CA ALA A 541 24.75 2.47 15.33
C ALA A 541 23.61 3.43 15.68
N LEU A 542 22.35 2.96 15.56
CA LEU A 542 21.17 3.74 15.94
C LEU A 542 21.16 4.09 17.43
N CYS A 543 21.55 3.15 18.30
CA CYS A 543 21.68 3.38 19.74
C CYS A 543 22.76 4.41 20.07
N VAL A 544 23.92 4.35 19.40
CA VAL A 544 25.00 5.33 19.54
C VAL A 544 24.55 6.72 19.11
N VAL A 545 23.97 6.84 17.91
CA VAL A 545 23.43 8.12 17.39
C VAL A 545 22.38 8.70 18.33
N TYR A 546 21.52 7.86 18.90
CA TYR A 546 20.52 8.29 19.88
C TYR A 546 21.15 8.86 21.14
N LYS A 547 22.09 8.12 21.75
CA LYS A 547 22.80 8.58 22.95
C LYS A 547 23.57 9.88 22.71
N LEU A 548 24.16 10.06 21.53
CA LEU A 548 24.87 11.29 21.15
C LEU A 548 23.91 12.48 20.97
N LYS A 549 22.69 12.26 20.47
CA LYS A 549 21.67 13.31 20.31
C LYS A 549 20.98 13.71 21.60
N ILE A 550 20.87 12.85 22.60
CA ILE A 550 20.26 13.20 23.91
C ILE A 550 21.23 14.01 24.78
N LYS A 551 22.55 13.89 24.54
CA LYS A 551 23.57 14.66 25.26
C LYS A 551 23.74 16.11 24.75
N LYS A 552 23.10 16.47 23.64
CA LYS A 552 23.02 17.83 23.08
C LYS A 552 21.59 18.34 23.28
#